data_AF-A0A2G6QCD8-F1
#
_entry.id   AF-A0A2G6QCD8-F1
#
_cell.length_a   1.000
_cell.length_b   1.000
_cell.length_c   1.000
_cell.angle_alpha   90.00
_cell.angle_beta   90.00
_cell.angle_gamma   90.00
#
_symmetry.space_group_name_H-M   'P 1'
#
loop_
_entity.id
_entity.type
_entity.pdbx_description
1 polymer ?
#
loop_
_entity_poly.entity_id
_entity_poly.type
_entity_poly.pdbx_seq_one_letter_code
_entity_poly.pdbx_strand_id
1 'polypeptide(L)' 'MEFRSFFFIHDKSMQNIFSTNGFVRSGIIENLDEDDSKIIFYIKKLRA' A
#
# COMPACT_ATOMS: atom_id res chain seq x y z
N MET A 1 -13.55 -3.15 -16.97
CA MET A 1 -13.32 -2.66 -15.59
C MET A 1 -11.88 -2.93 -15.21
N GLU A 2 -11.13 -1.93 -14.77
CA GLU A 2 -9.78 -2.15 -14.23
C GLU A 2 -9.89 -2.50 -12.74
N PHE A 3 -9.52 -3.72 -12.36
CA PHE A 3 -9.45 -4.11 -10.97
C PHE A 3 -8.13 -3.58 -10.37
N ARG A 4 -8.24 -2.64 -9.43
CA ARG A 4 -7.13 -2.18 -8.60
C ARG A 4 -7.23 -2.86 -7.24
N SER A 5 -6.21 -3.61 -6.87
CA SER A 5 -6.09 -4.18 -5.52
C SER A 5 -5.38 -3.17 -4.63
N PHE A 6 -6.00 -2.85 -3.50
CA PHE A 6 -5.46 -1.97 -2.47
C PHE A 6 -5.00 -2.79 -1.27
N PHE A 7 -3.84 -2.43 -0.73
CA PHE A 7 -3.22 -3.08 0.42
C PHE A 7 -2.96 -2.04 1.50
N PHE A 8 -3.36 -2.34 2.73
CA PHE A 8 -3.11 -1.49 3.90
C PHE A 8 -1.96 -2.09 4.69
N ILE A 9 -0.85 -1.36 4.77
CA ILE A 9 0.39 -1.84 5.36
C ILE A 9 0.78 -0.91 6.51
N HIS A 10 0.88 -1.47 7.72
CA HIS A 10 1.40 -0.76 8.88
C HIS A 10 2.93 -0.93 9.01
N ASP A 11 3.43 -2.16 8.88
CA ASP A 11 4.84 -2.47 9.15
C ASP A 11 5.82 -1.80 8.16
N LYS A 12 6.83 -1.12 8.68
CA LYS A 12 7.84 -0.39 7.88
C LYS A 12 8.67 -1.31 6.98
N SER A 13 8.95 -2.54 7.40
CA SER A 13 9.68 -3.51 6.56
C SER A 13 8.81 -3.92 5.36
N MET A 14 7.53 -4.20 5.59
CA MET A 14 6.57 -4.50 4.52
C MET A 14 6.37 -3.31 3.57
N GLN A 15 6.35 -2.06 4.08
CA GLN A 15 6.29 -0.87 3.23
C GLN A 15 7.49 -0.79 2.26
N ASN A 16 8.69 -1.16 2.73
CA ASN A 16 9.89 -1.19 1.90
C ASN A 16 9.83 -2.29 0.83
N ILE A 17 9.35 -3.48 1.20
CA ILE A 17 9.15 -4.59 0.25
C ILE A 17 8.16 -4.18 -0.84
N PHE A 18 7.04 -3.56 -0.50
CA PHE A 18 6.04 -3.12 -1.48
C PHE A 18 6.59 -2.05 -2.42
N SER A 19 7.30 -1.06 -1.87
CA SER A 19 7.94 0.00 -2.65
C SER A 19 8.98 -0.56 -3.63
N THR A 20 9.73 -1.60 -3.23
CA THR A 20 10.74 -2.25 -4.07
C THR A 20 10.12 -3.13 -5.16
N ASN A 21 8.94 -3.72 -4.91
CA ASN A 21 8.26 -4.63 -5.83
C ASN A 21 7.32 -3.94 -6.83
N GLY A 22 7.44 -2.61 -7.01
CA GLY A 22 6.64 -1.87 -7.99
C GLY A 22 5.20 -1.59 -7.58
N PHE A 23 4.85 -1.78 -6.30
CA PHE A 23 3.59 -1.25 -5.77
C PHE A 23 3.69 0.27 -5.62
N VAL A 24 2.60 0.96 -5.93
CA VAL A 24 2.54 2.42 -5.85
C VAL A 24 1.86 2.83 -4.55
N ARG A 25 2.50 3.72 -3.79
CA ARG A 25 1.89 4.35 -2.61
C ARG A 25 0.72 5.23 -3.06
N SER A 26 -0.48 4.92 -2.59
CA SER A 26 -1.72 5.64 -2.92
C SER A 26 -2.06 6.73 -1.92
N GLY A 27 -1.64 6.58 -0.67
CA GLY A 27 -2.05 7.46 0.42
C GLY A 27 -1.59 6.95 1.78
N ILE A 28 -1.94 7.69 2.82
CA ILE A 28 -1.64 7.42 4.22
C ILE A 28 -2.93 7.64 4.99
N ILE A 29 -3.22 6.75 5.94
CA ILE A 29 -4.26 6.97 6.93
C ILE A 29 -3.56 7.13 8.27
N GLU A 30 -3.61 8.35 8.78
CA GLU A 30 -3.11 8.73 10.10
C GLU A 30 -4.28 8.70 11.11
N ASN A 31 -4.00 8.53 12.40
CA ASN A 31 -4.99 8.52 13.49
C ASN A 31 -5.98 7.33 13.51
N LEU A 32 -5.57 6.12 13.11
CA LEU A 32 -6.35 4.92 13.45
C LEU A 32 -6.09 4.46 14.89
N ASP A 33 -4.85 4.57 15.34
CA ASP A 33 -4.36 4.42 16.71
C ASP A 33 -3.14 5.36 16.86
N GLU A 34 -2.84 5.84 18.08
CA GLU A 34 -1.94 6.98 18.37
C GLU A 34 -0.51 6.89 17.78
N ASP A 35 -0.06 5.71 17.32
CA ASP A 35 1.26 5.47 16.73
C ASP A 35 1.22 4.64 15.41
N ASP A 36 0.03 4.21 14.95
CA ASP A 36 -0.13 3.19 13.91
C ASP A 36 -0.69 3.80 12.60
N SER A 37 0.17 4.55 11.90
CA SER A 37 -0.19 5.11 10.59
C SER A 37 -0.15 4.01 9.52
N LYS A 38 -1.27 3.79 8.82
CA LYS A 38 -1.37 2.78 7.76
C LYS A 38 -1.12 3.39 6.40
N ILE A 39 -0.18 2.83 5.65
CA ILE A 39 0.10 3.22 4.27
C ILE A 39 -0.74 2.38 3.31
N ILE A 40 -1.37 3.04 2.36
CA ILE A 40 -2.12 2.39 1.29
C ILE A 40 -1.21 2.19 0.08
N PHE A 41 -1.09 0.96 -0.41
CA PHE A 41 -0.44 0.62 -1.66
C PHE A 41 -1.45 0.08 -2.67
N TYR A 42 -1.21 0.30 -3.97
CA TYR A 42 -1.94 -0.37 -5.03
C TYR A 42 -1.00 -0.88 -6.13
N ILE A 43 -1.44 -1.93 -6.81
CA ILE A 43 -0.81 -2.41 -8.04
C ILE A 43 -1.89 -2.57 -9.12
N LYS A 44 -1.55 -2.24 -10.35
CA LYS A 44 -2.39 -2.58 -11.50
C LYS A 44 -2.01 -4.00 -11.92
N LYS A 45 -3.00 -4.88 -12.09
CA LYS A 45 -2.73 -6.16 -12.77
C LYS A 45 -2.14 -5.86 -14.15
N LEU A 46 -0.97 -6.43 -14.44
CA LEU A 46 -0.46 -6.48 -15.80
C LEU A 46 -1.53 -7.18 -16.64
N ARG A 47 -2.02 -6.49 -17.67
CA ARG A 47 -2.86 -7.13 -18.68
C ARG A 47 -1.93 -8.08 -19.45
N ALA A 48 -2.23 -9.38 -19.37
CA ALA A 48 -1.64 -10.40 -20.23
C ALA A 48 -2.21 -10.26 -21.65
#